data_AF-A0A4U1C3M0-F1
#
_entry.id   AF-A0A4U1C3M0-F1
#
_cell.length_a   1.000
_cell.length_b   1.000
_cell.length_c   1.000
_cell.angle_alpha   90.00
_cell.angle_beta   90.00
_cell.angle_gamma   90.00
#
_symmetry.space_group_name_H-M   'P 1'
#
loop_
_entity.id
_entity.type
_entity.pdbx_description
1 polymer ?
#
loop_
_entity_poly.entity_id
_entity_poly.type
_entity_poly.pdbx_seq_one_letter_code
_entity_poly.pdbx_strand_id
1 'polypeptide(L)'
;MKKIALISSFFVIAMVLISCQEESQIAHPAKKITLNSQFGINAFEWDFLQDPVNPADGSKIFEPKMNLMTSFGQFRHYLDWEKLEYTLGNYTFNPTRSGGWNLDVIYERCKKEGIEPLVCIKTIPNWLYKSYPVSEQTNENLPLEYPADRLLPASYIKIAKVGFQFAARYGANKDINSNLVQIDTSLRWPGDNANIKKIGLNTVKYIECNNEPDKWWRGRPAEQSPEEYAANLSAFYDGHMGKLGKNVGVKTADPKMMVVMGGLATPDVEYVKAMVEWCRKNRGLKADGSVNLCFDVINYHLYANNNNNWFVKLFKKHRGQAPENSDIAQIANNFVKYARSINNNMEVWNTESGYDIDLTSPQKAIAIKEKSALLTQADWTLRSSLLYARHGINRAFYYMFTDLNPPTGRFASSGFVEGDKRRPVADYFYQVKNLMGNYHYESTINKDPFVDVYALGDKKMYVLAVPDEVGREEEFTLNVFGATKADIFTLKPGNDQMDVKRVNVVDGKIKLTVTETPIFVRALKK
;
A
#
# COMPACT_ATOMS: atom_id res chain seq x y z
N MET A 1 -31.45 -69.88 -28.04
CA MET A 1 -30.54 -68.71 -28.03
C MET A 1 -31.39 -67.46 -28.17
N LYS A 2 -31.41 -66.60 -27.14
CA LYS A 2 -32.37 -65.52 -26.94
C LYS A 2 -31.98 -64.23 -27.70
N LYS A 3 -32.90 -63.79 -28.55
CA LYS A 3 -33.36 -62.42 -28.89
C LYS A 3 -32.89 -61.24 -27.99
N ILE A 4 -32.45 -60.14 -28.60
CA ILE A 4 -32.99 -58.74 -28.56
C ILE A 4 -31.91 -57.64 -28.74
N ALA A 5 -32.33 -56.60 -29.45
CA ALA A 5 -31.69 -55.34 -29.83
C ALA A 5 -31.13 -54.46 -28.69
N LEU A 6 -30.13 -53.64 -29.02
CA LEU A 6 -29.76 -52.37 -28.35
C LEU A 6 -29.67 -51.33 -29.48
N ILE A 7 -30.59 -50.37 -29.68
CA ILE A 7 -30.98 -49.21 -28.88
C ILE A 7 -29.79 -48.34 -28.44
N SER A 8 -29.64 -47.25 -29.18
CA SER A 8 -28.93 -46.02 -28.89
C SER A 8 -29.24 -45.46 -27.50
N SER A 9 -28.22 -45.01 -26.76
CA SER A 9 -28.39 -44.00 -25.72
C SER A 9 -27.12 -43.16 -25.56
N PHE A 10 -27.32 -41.86 -25.77
CA PHE A 10 -26.47 -40.76 -25.36
C PHE A 10 -26.07 -40.91 -23.88
N PHE A 11 -24.79 -40.73 -23.57
CA PHE A 11 -24.36 -40.30 -22.24
C PHE A 11 -23.37 -39.13 -22.39
N VAL A 12 -23.94 -37.94 -22.41
CA VAL A 12 -23.25 -36.70 -22.04
C VAL A 12 -23.05 -36.77 -20.54
N ILE A 13 -21.86 -37.10 -20.07
CA ILE A 13 -21.48 -36.84 -18.68
C ILE A 13 -20.91 -35.43 -18.66
N ALA A 14 -21.77 -34.48 -18.32
CA ALA A 14 -21.37 -33.17 -17.85
C ALA A 14 -20.66 -33.34 -16.50
N MET A 15 -19.34 -33.39 -16.52
CA MET A 15 -18.54 -33.06 -15.33
C MET A 15 -18.56 -31.55 -15.17
N VAL A 16 -19.64 -31.03 -14.57
CA VAL A 16 -19.58 -29.74 -13.90
C VAL A 16 -18.80 -30.00 -12.61
N LEU A 17 -17.48 -29.83 -12.66
CA LEU A 17 -16.69 -29.57 -11.46
C LEU A 17 -17.13 -28.21 -10.94
N ILE A 18 -18.18 -28.22 -10.12
CA ILE A 18 -18.44 -27.14 -9.17
C ILE A 18 -17.29 -27.25 -8.18
N SER A 19 -16.21 -26.50 -8.43
CA SER A 19 -15.32 -26.14 -7.34
C SER A 19 -16.13 -25.23 -6.42
N CYS A 20 -16.79 -25.81 -5.42
CA CYS A 20 -17.09 -25.08 -4.21
C CYS A 20 -15.73 -24.73 -3.60
N GLN A 21 -15.16 -23.59 -4.02
CA GLN A 21 -14.22 -22.88 -3.16
C GLN A 21 -14.94 -22.70 -1.84
N GLU A 22 -14.36 -23.24 -0.76
CA GLU A 22 -14.78 -22.90 0.60
C GLU A 22 -14.88 -21.38 0.67
N GLU A 23 -16.09 -20.88 0.90
CA GLU A 23 -16.35 -19.46 1.01
C GLU A 23 -15.43 -18.90 2.10
N SER A 24 -14.46 -18.08 1.70
CA SER A 24 -13.62 -17.41 2.68
C SER A 24 -14.54 -16.51 3.51
N GLN A 25 -14.82 -16.91 4.75
CA GLN A 25 -15.59 -16.10 5.67
C GLN A 25 -14.95 -14.72 5.75
N ILE A 26 -15.72 -13.67 5.43
CA ILE A 26 -15.24 -12.29 5.49
C ILE A 26 -14.76 -12.04 6.92
N ALA A 27 -13.47 -11.76 7.08
CA ALA A 27 -12.91 -11.45 8.38
C ALA A 27 -13.40 -10.06 8.80
N HIS A 28 -14.56 -9.96 9.48
CA HIS A 28 -15.10 -8.67 9.95
C HIS A 28 -14.01 -7.84 10.63
N PRO A 29 -13.74 -6.60 10.20
CA PRO A 29 -12.59 -5.84 10.67
C PRO A 29 -12.73 -5.55 12.16
N ALA A 30 -11.70 -5.88 12.95
CA ALA A 30 -11.68 -5.64 14.40
C ALA A 30 -11.68 -4.13 14.74
N LYS A 31 -11.31 -3.29 13.77
CA LYS A 31 -11.23 -1.83 13.87
C LYS A 31 -12.06 -1.20 12.76
N LYS A 32 -12.68 -0.05 13.03
CA LYS A 32 -13.33 0.75 12.00
C LYS A 32 -12.27 1.33 11.05
N ILE A 33 -12.06 0.67 9.92
CA ILE A 33 -11.14 1.08 8.86
C ILE A 33 -11.86 2.12 8.01
N THR A 34 -11.34 3.35 7.98
CA THR A 34 -11.91 4.41 7.14
C THR A 34 -11.53 4.20 5.69
N LEU A 35 -12.41 4.55 4.75
CA LEU A 35 -12.10 4.38 3.33
C LEU A 35 -10.91 5.25 2.89
N ASN A 36 -10.70 6.41 3.51
CA ASN A 36 -9.52 7.27 3.26
C ASN A 36 -8.20 6.53 3.52
N SER A 37 -8.20 5.53 4.41
CA SER A 37 -7.02 4.70 4.67
C SER A 37 -6.69 3.72 3.53
N GLN A 38 -7.61 3.53 2.59
CA GLN A 38 -7.40 2.67 1.42
C GLN A 38 -6.92 3.46 0.20
N PHE A 39 -6.82 4.80 0.29
CA PHE A 39 -6.41 5.67 -0.81
C PHE A 39 -5.00 6.21 -0.58
N GLY A 40 -4.03 5.30 -0.50
CA GLY A 40 -2.60 5.63 -0.44
C GLY A 40 -1.94 5.61 -1.82
N ILE A 41 -0.87 6.38 -1.99
CA ILE A 41 -0.08 6.41 -3.23
C ILE A 41 1.41 6.25 -2.93
N ASN A 42 2.14 5.49 -3.75
CA ASN A 42 3.60 5.48 -3.72
C ASN A 42 4.14 6.71 -4.46
N ALA A 43 5.03 7.46 -3.81
CA ALA A 43 5.57 8.72 -4.31
C ALA A 43 6.99 8.98 -3.82
N PHE A 44 7.64 9.97 -4.42
CA PHE A 44 9.01 10.40 -4.15
C PHE A 44 9.07 11.89 -3.80
N GLU A 45 10.24 12.39 -3.41
CA GLU A 45 10.43 13.80 -3.03
C GLU A 45 10.12 14.76 -4.19
N TRP A 46 10.48 14.37 -5.41
CA TRP A 46 10.21 15.17 -6.61
C TRP A 46 8.71 15.26 -6.94
N ASP A 47 7.88 14.36 -6.42
CA ASP A 47 6.43 14.42 -6.55
C ASP A 47 5.81 15.50 -5.65
N PHE A 48 6.61 16.16 -4.80
CA PHE A 48 6.20 17.30 -3.98
C PHE A 48 6.96 18.57 -4.30
N LEU A 49 8.27 18.48 -4.53
CA LEU A 49 9.18 19.63 -4.50
C LEU A 49 9.63 20.10 -5.88
N GLN A 50 9.72 19.19 -6.87
CA GLN A 50 10.32 19.54 -8.14
C GLN A 50 9.40 20.41 -8.99
N ASP A 51 9.79 21.67 -9.13
CA ASP A 51 9.24 22.66 -10.06
C ASP A 51 9.86 22.45 -11.47
N PRO A 52 9.08 22.19 -12.52
CA PRO A 52 9.59 22.05 -13.88
C PRO A 52 10.37 23.28 -14.39
N VAL A 53 10.06 24.48 -13.88
CA VAL A 53 10.74 25.74 -14.25
C VAL A 53 12.08 25.87 -13.51
N ASN A 54 12.14 25.43 -12.26
CA ASN A 54 13.32 25.49 -11.40
C ASN A 54 13.66 24.10 -10.82
N PRO A 55 14.05 23.12 -11.66
CA PRO A 55 14.11 21.72 -11.25
C PRO A 55 15.18 21.40 -10.20
N ALA A 56 16.11 22.33 -9.95
CA ALA A 56 17.13 22.24 -8.90
C ALA A 56 16.66 22.77 -7.54
N ASP A 57 15.53 23.49 -7.47
CA ASP A 57 14.99 24.02 -6.22
C ASP A 57 14.16 22.95 -5.50
N GLY A 58 14.83 22.18 -4.63
CA GLY A 58 14.19 21.23 -3.72
C GLY A 58 13.78 21.82 -2.37
N SER A 59 13.69 23.15 -2.22
CA SER A 59 13.53 23.78 -0.90
C SER A 59 12.08 23.98 -0.45
N LYS A 60 11.12 23.97 -1.39
CA LYS A 60 9.72 24.35 -1.17
C LYS A 60 8.74 23.43 -1.90
N ILE A 61 7.49 23.41 -1.43
CA ILE A 61 6.40 22.68 -2.08
C ILE A 61 6.10 23.30 -3.45
N PHE A 62 6.04 22.45 -4.46
CA PHE A 62 5.47 22.81 -5.76
C PHE A 62 3.96 22.60 -5.71
N GLU A 63 3.22 23.69 -5.47
CA GLU A 63 1.78 23.66 -5.20
C GLU A 63 0.94 22.90 -6.26
N PRO A 64 1.22 22.95 -7.58
CA PRO A 64 0.47 22.15 -8.54
C PRO A 64 0.51 20.64 -8.26
N LYS A 65 1.68 20.09 -7.87
CA LYS A 65 1.79 18.68 -7.50
C LYS A 65 1.14 18.39 -6.14
N MET A 66 1.26 19.30 -5.18
CA MET A 66 0.58 19.16 -3.88
C MET A 66 -0.95 19.12 -4.05
N ASN A 67 -1.51 19.93 -4.95
CA ASN A 67 -2.93 19.89 -5.28
C ASN A 67 -3.35 18.51 -5.81
N LEU A 68 -2.55 17.89 -6.68
CA LEU A 68 -2.81 16.52 -7.14
C LEU A 68 -2.70 15.49 -6.01
N MET A 69 -1.72 15.65 -5.11
CA MET A 69 -1.53 14.78 -3.95
C MET A 69 -2.73 14.78 -2.98
N THR A 70 -3.53 15.85 -2.96
CA THR A 70 -4.77 15.90 -2.16
C THR A 70 -5.84 14.89 -2.62
N SER A 71 -5.66 14.20 -3.74
CA SER A 71 -6.47 13.04 -4.14
C SER A 71 -6.37 11.86 -3.17
N PHE A 72 -5.28 11.82 -2.40
CA PHE A 72 -4.94 10.69 -1.54
C PHE A 72 -5.13 11.04 -0.08
N GLY A 73 -5.45 10.04 0.74
CA GLY A 73 -5.48 10.18 2.19
C GLY A 73 -4.10 10.00 2.82
N GLN A 74 -3.17 9.42 2.06
CA GLN A 74 -1.87 8.98 2.53
C GLN A 74 -0.89 8.89 1.37
N PHE A 75 0.40 8.87 1.69
CA PHE A 75 1.41 8.48 0.73
C PHE A 75 2.49 7.61 1.37
N ARG A 76 3.03 6.71 0.56
CA ARG A 76 4.19 5.92 0.89
C ARG A 76 5.39 6.54 0.20
N HIS A 77 6.30 7.08 1.00
CA HIS A 77 7.49 7.73 0.53
C HIS A 77 8.59 6.69 0.28
N TYR A 78 8.96 6.52 -0.98
CA TYR A 78 10.17 5.81 -1.34
C TYR A 78 11.40 6.68 -1.06
N LEU A 79 12.04 6.43 0.08
CA LEU A 79 13.19 7.19 0.52
C LEU A 79 14.44 6.31 0.46
N ASP A 80 15.28 6.57 -0.53
CA ASP A 80 16.58 5.90 -0.62
C ASP A 80 17.46 6.30 0.57
N TRP A 81 18.05 5.32 1.24
CA TRP A 81 18.90 5.54 2.42
C TRP A 81 20.00 6.57 2.14
N GLU A 82 20.60 6.57 0.94
CA GLU A 82 21.64 7.54 0.58
C GLU A 82 21.22 9.02 0.80
N LYS A 83 19.93 9.35 0.66
CA LYS A 83 19.43 10.71 0.89
C LYS A 83 19.52 11.10 2.38
N LEU A 84 19.40 10.12 3.26
CA LEU A 84 19.51 10.29 4.72
C LEU A 84 20.95 10.22 5.23
N GLU A 85 21.83 9.45 4.60
CA GLU A 85 23.21 9.21 5.05
C GLU A 85 24.16 9.03 3.86
N TYR A 86 24.49 10.14 3.19
CA TYR A 86 25.31 10.13 1.98
C TYR A 86 26.74 9.63 2.24
N THR A 87 27.27 9.89 3.43
CA THR A 87 28.51 9.28 3.93
C THR A 87 28.25 8.73 5.33
N LEU A 88 28.93 7.64 5.69
CA LEU A 88 28.71 6.93 6.95
C LEU A 88 28.78 7.88 8.16
N GLY A 89 27.72 7.90 8.97
CA GLY A 89 27.58 8.71 10.19
C GLY A 89 27.16 10.17 9.96
N ASN A 90 27.01 10.61 8.72
CA ASN A 90 26.70 11.99 8.37
C ASN A 90 25.27 12.10 7.83
N TYR A 91 24.34 12.43 8.72
CA TYR A 91 22.91 12.44 8.41
C TYR A 91 22.44 13.78 7.86
N THR A 92 21.58 13.75 6.84
CA THR A 92 20.98 14.94 6.21
C THR A 92 19.48 14.77 5.98
N PHE A 93 18.72 15.85 6.11
CA PHE A 93 17.26 15.87 5.99
C PHE A 93 16.72 17.11 5.29
N ASN A 94 17.33 18.26 5.57
CA ASN A 94 16.97 19.54 4.98
C ASN A 94 18.21 20.44 4.87
N PRO A 95 18.78 20.57 3.67
CA PRO A 95 18.49 19.74 2.50
C PRO A 95 19.17 18.37 2.62
N THR A 96 18.63 17.34 1.95
CA THR A 96 19.35 16.08 1.74
C THR A 96 20.59 16.32 0.87
N ARG A 97 21.67 15.59 1.14
CA ARG A 97 22.90 15.70 0.33
C ARG A 97 22.72 15.10 -1.06
N SER A 98 22.11 13.92 -1.16
CA SER A 98 21.65 13.39 -2.44
C SER A 98 20.32 14.03 -2.83
N GLY A 99 20.28 14.68 -4.00
CA GLY A 99 19.06 15.12 -4.67
C GLY A 99 18.49 16.50 -4.31
N GLY A 100 18.93 17.18 -3.25
CA GLY A 100 18.47 18.56 -3.04
C GLY A 100 17.37 18.78 -2.00
N TRP A 101 16.78 17.73 -1.47
CA TRP A 101 15.39 17.74 -1.01
C TRP A 101 15.22 18.25 0.42
N ASN A 102 14.18 19.06 0.64
CA ASN A 102 13.73 19.46 1.96
C ASN A 102 12.62 18.52 2.45
N LEU A 103 12.99 17.49 3.21
CA LEU A 103 12.03 16.51 3.72
C LEU A 103 11.09 17.10 4.79
N ASP A 104 11.55 18.10 5.55
CA ASP A 104 10.74 18.74 6.58
C ASP A 104 9.46 19.33 5.98
N VAL A 105 9.58 20.10 4.89
CA VAL A 105 8.43 20.80 4.30
C VAL A 105 7.43 19.84 3.67
N ILE A 106 7.87 18.69 3.15
CA ILE A 106 6.99 17.63 2.66
C ILE A 106 6.12 17.13 3.81
N TYR A 107 6.73 16.68 4.91
CA TYR A 107 5.97 16.06 6.00
C TYR A 107 5.15 17.08 6.80
N GLU A 108 5.65 18.32 6.96
CA GLU A 108 4.89 19.43 7.53
C GLU A 108 3.64 19.74 6.68
N ARG A 109 3.79 19.81 5.35
CA ARG A 109 2.65 20.06 4.46
C ARG A 109 1.67 18.90 4.47
N CYS A 110 2.15 17.65 4.40
CA CYS A 110 1.28 16.47 4.46
C CYS A 110 0.46 16.42 5.76
N LYS A 111 1.09 16.71 6.91
CA LYS A 111 0.39 16.81 8.19
C LYS A 111 -0.70 17.89 8.18
N LYS A 112 -0.42 19.07 7.59
CA LYS A 112 -1.40 20.16 7.48
C LYS A 112 -2.61 19.75 6.62
N GLU A 113 -2.38 19.01 5.55
CA GLU A 113 -3.41 18.57 4.60
C GLU A 113 -4.11 17.26 5.02
N GLY A 114 -3.73 16.68 6.16
CA GLY A 114 -4.27 15.41 6.64
C GLY A 114 -3.88 14.20 5.77
N ILE A 115 -2.72 14.29 5.09
CA ILE A 115 -2.14 13.21 4.31
C ILE A 115 -1.12 12.49 5.19
N GLU A 116 -1.38 11.22 5.51
CA GLU A 116 -0.49 10.45 6.40
C GLU A 116 0.72 9.88 5.64
N PRO A 117 1.97 10.20 6.03
CA PRO A 117 3.16 9.57 5.48
C PRO A 117 3.44 8.19 6.10
N LEU A 118 3.69 7.21 5.24
CA LEU A 118 4.51 6.04 5.53
C LEU A 118 5.87 6.23 4.86
N VAL A 119 6.98 6.17 5.61
CA VAL A 119 8.31 6.36 5.02
C VAL A 119 9.06 5.03 4.91
N CYS A 120 9.23 4.55 3.68
CA CYS A 120 10.01 3.35 3.36
C CYS A 120 11.47 3.74 3.15
N ILE A 121 12.33 3.41 4.11
CA ILE A 121 13.78 3.53 3.93
C ILE A 121 14.24 2.30 3.17
N LYS A 122 14.59 2.49 1.90
CA LYS A 122 15.02 1.42 0.99
C LYS A 122 16.40 1.71 0.43
N THR A 123 16.90 0.75 -0.36
CA THR A 123 18.23 0.75 -0.99
C THR A 123 19.36 0.95 0.04
N ILE A 124 20.59 0.84 -0.43
CA ILE A 124 21.78 1.09 0.37
C ILE A 124 22.68 2.13 -0.30
N PRO A 125 23.38 2.96 0.49
CA PRO A 125 24.21 4.02 -0.03
C PRO A 125 25.45 3.49 -0.75
N ASN A 126 26.04 4.35 -1.58
CA ASN A 126 27.20 4.02 -2.40
C ASN A 126 28.38 3.46 -1.61
N TRP A 127 28.63 3.96 -0.40
CA TRP A 127 29.71 3.47 0.45
C TRP A 127 29.45 2.06 1.01
N LEU A 128 28.19 1.65 1.17
CA LEU A 128 27.85 0.35 1.72
C LEU A 128 27.85 -0.74 0.64
N TYR A 129 27.23 -0.51 -0.52
CA TYR A 129 27.23 -1.55 -1.55
C TYR A 129 28.64 -1.82 -2.07
N LYS A 130 29.55 -0.84 -2.02
CA LYS A 130 30.97 -1.03 -2.36
C LYS A 130 31.71 -2.00 -1.46
N SER A 131 31.14 -2.40 -0.31
CA SER A 131 31.68 -3.50 0.50
C SER A 131 31.48 -4.87 -0.16
N TYR A 132 30.52 -5.00 -1.08
CA TYR A 132 30.20 -6.26 -1.77
C TYR A 132 31.20 -6.56 -2.90
N PRO A 133 31.36 -7.84 -3.28
CA PRO A 133 32.14 -8.22 -4.46
C PRO A 133 31.64 -7.48 -5.71
N VAL A 134 32.55 -7.02 -6.57
CA VAL A 134 32.22 -6.18 -7.75
C VAL A 134 31.09 -6.77 -8.60
N SER A 135 31.04 -8.10 -8.76
CA SER A 135 30.00 -8.80 -9.52
C SER A 135 28.61 -8.81 -8.87
N GLU A 136 28.52 -8.47 -7.59
CA GLU A 136 27.29 -8.50 -6.77
C GLU A 136 26.84 -7.10 -6.33
N GLN A 137 27.61 -6.06 -6.68
CA GLN A 137 27.35 -4.69 -6.28
C GLN A 137 26.06 -4.15 -6.90
N THR A 138 25.09 -3.84 -6.06
CA THR A 138 23.86 -3.13 -6.42
C THR A 138 23.36 -2.31 -5.22
N ASN A 139 22.74 -1.17 -5.48
CA ASN A 139 22.08 -0.38 -4.44
C ASN A 139 20.89 -1.12 -3.79
N GLU A 140 20.47 -2.27 -4.33
CA GLU A 140 19.44 -3.13 -3.77
C GLU A 140 20.00 -4.24 -2.85
N ASN A 141 21.32 -4.29 -2.61
CA ASN A 141 21.90 -5.27 -1.68
C ASN A 141 21.37 -5.07 -0.25
N LEU A 142 21.54 -6.09 0.60
CA LEU A 142 21.13 -6.05 2.00
C LEU A 142 21.82 -4.92 2.78
N PRO A 143 21.14 -4.32 3.78
CA PRO A 143 21.66 -3.19 4.57
C PRO A 143 22.69 -3.60 5.64
N LEU A 144 23.74 -4.32 5.22
CA LEU A 144 24.86 -4.83 6.00
C LEU A 144 26.16 -4.72 5.20
N GLU A 145 27.30 -4.68 5.89
CA GLU A 145 28.62 -4.74 5.24
C GLU A 145 28.94 -6.16 4.80
N TYR A 146 29.48 -6.33 3.61
CA TYR A 146 29.95 -7.63 3.16
C TYR A 146 31.42 -7.88 3.57
N PRO A 147 31.78 -9.11 4.01
CA PRO A 147 30.86 -10.18 4.44
C PRO A 147 30.38 -9.92 5.87
N ALA A 148 29.11 -10.23 6.16
CA ALA A 148 28.58 -10.25 7.51
C ALA A 148 27.60 -11.42 7.70
N ASP A 149 27.42 -11.82 8.97
CA ASP A 149 26.41 -12.81 9.33
C ASP A 149 25.01 -12.19 9.27
N ARG A 150 24.21 -12.67 8.34
CA ARG A 150 22.85 -12.18 8.05
C ARG A 150 21.84 -12.56 9.14
N LEU A 151 22.16 -13.51 10.01
CA LEU A 151 21.30 -13.91 11.12
C LEU A 151 21.57 -13.11 12.40
N LEU A 152 22.64 -12.31 12.44
CA LEU A 152 22.98 -11.46 13.58
C LEU A 152 22.34 -10.07 13.45
N PRO A 153 21.50 -9.65 14.41
CA PRO A 153 20.97 -8.27 14.42
C PRO A 153 22.07 -7.20 14.39
N ALA A 154 23.23 -7.46 15.00
CA ALA A 154 24.35 -6.53 15.01
C ALA A 154 24.89 -6.18 13.61
N SER A 155 24.74 -7.06 12.62
CA SER A 155 25.14 -6.82 11.24
C SER A 155 24.36 -5.67 10.59
N TYR A 156 23.15 -5.39 11.09
CA TYR A 156 22.22 -4.37 10.59
C TYR A 156 22.28 -3.05 11.38
N ILE A 157 23.29 -2.86 12.23
CA ILE A 157 23.39 -1.69 13.12
C ILE A 157 23.37 -0.35 12.36
N LYS A 158 23.87 -0.31 11.12
CA LYS A 158 23.97 0.92 10.32
C LYS A 158 22.59 1.45 9.93
N ILE A 159 21.74 0.61 9.31
CA ILE A 159 20.37 1.00 8.99
C ILE A 159 19.54 1.28 10.25
N ALA A 160 19.81 0.56 11.35
CA ALA A 160 19.15 0.80 12.63
C ALA A 160 19.52 2.16 13.25
N LYS A 161 20.73 2.67 13.04
CA LYS A 161 21.10 4.05 13.41
C LYS A 161 20.37 5.08 12.56
N VAL A 162 20.20 4.83 11.27
CA VAL A 162 19.41 5.71 10.38
C VAL A 162 17.97 5.77 10.84
N GLY A 163 17.37 4.62 11.17
CA GLY A 163 16.03 4.54 11.77
C GLY A 163 15.92 5.36 13.05
N PHE A 164 16.92 5.30 13.94
CA PHE A 164 16.98 6.15 15.14
C PHE A 164 17.02 7.65 14.79
N GLN A 165 17.91 8.09 13.89
CA GLN A 165 18.05 9.51 13.54
C GLN A 165 16.77 10.05 12.87
N PHE A 166 16.17 9.26 11.98
CA PHE A 166 14.91 9.60 11.33
C PHE A 166 13.78 9.75 12.35
N ALA A 167 13.60 8.74 13.22
CA ALA A 167 12.59 8.74 14.27
C ALA A 167 12.81 9.87 15.27
N ALA A 168 14.06 10.18 15.61
CA ALA A 168 14.38 11.28 16.52
C ALA A 168 13.95 12.64 15.96
N ARG A 169 14.13 12.85 14.66
CA ARG A 169 13.71 14.08 13.99
C ARG A 169 12.20 14.15 13.82
N TYR A 170 11.60 13.15 13.16
CA TYR A 170 10.23 13.23 12.65
C TYR A 170 9.17 12.62 13.57
N GLY A 171 9.58 11.80 14.54
CA GLY A 171 8.70 11.25 15.56
C GLY A 171 8.18 12.32 16.52
N ALA A 172 7.33 11.89 17.44
CA ALA A 172 6.67 12.75 18.42
C ALA A 172 7.48 12.96 19.71
N ASN A 173 8.51 12.15 19.96
CA ASN A 173 9.30 12.24 21.19
C ASN A 173 10.24 13.46 21.17
N LYS A 174 10.07 14.37 22.14
CA LYS A 174 10.92 15.56 22.32
C LYS A 174 12.02 15.37 23.37
N ASP A 175 11.95 14.32 24.17
CA ASP A 175 12.80 14.10 25.35
C ASP A 175 14.04 13.25 25.02
N ILE A 176 14.43 13.20 23.74
CA ILE A 176 15.62 12.47 23.29
C ILE A 176 16.85 13.26 23.71
N ASN A 177 17.85 12.58 24.27
CA ASN A 177 19.15 13.19 24.54
C ASN A 177 19.75 13.70 23.22
N SER A 178 19.87 15.02 23.10
CA SER A 178 20.31 15.70 21.87
C SER A 178 21.74 15.36 21.45
N ASN A 179 22.56 14.79 22.35
CA ASN A 179 23.89 14.28 22.04
C ASN A 179 23.88 12.97 21.23
N LEU A 180 22.76 12.23 21.26
CA LEU A 180 22.57 11.03 20.44
C LEU A 180 22.13 11.35 19.00
N VAL A 181 21.64 12.58 18.78
CA VAL A 181 21.16 13.04 17.47
C VAL A 181 22.31 13.67 16.72
N GLN A 182 22.64 13.08 15.58
CA GLN A 182 23.74 13.46 14.70
C GLN A 182 23.20 14.12 13.43
N ILE A 183 23.86 15.18 12.99
CA ILE A 183 23.51 15.89 11.76
C ILE A 183 24.79 16.40 11.10
N ASP A 184 24.87 16.27 9.78
CA ASP A 184 25.96 16.82 8.99
C ASP A 184 25.66 18.30 8.65
N THR A 185 26.37 19.22 9.31
CA THR A 185 26.21 20.66 9.10
C THR A 185 27.06 21.19 7.94
N SER A 186 27.81 20.34 7.23
CA SER A 186 28.62 20.79 6.10
C SER A 186 27.74 21.21 4.91
N LEU A 187 28.19 22.23 4.19
CA LEU A 187 27.50 22.73 3.00
C LEU A 187 27.75 21.81 1.80
N ARG A 188 26.82 21.72 0.85
CA ARG A 188 27.05 21.02 -0.42
C ARG A 188 27.86 21.87 -1.39
N TRP A 189 27.67 23.19 -1.35
CA TRP A 189 28.44 24.21 -2.07
C TRP A 189 28.43 25.54 -1.30
N PRO A 190 29.32 26.51 -1.63
CA PRO A 190 29.25 27.85 -1.05
C PRO A 190 27.89 28.51 -1.29
N GLY A 191 27.28 29.07 -0.23
CA GLY A 191 25.97 29.70 -0.29
C GLY A 191 24.78 28.76 -0.10
N ASP A 192 25.02 27.47 0.18
CA ASP A 192 23.97 26.52 0.53
C ASP A 192 23.46 26.66 1.97
N ASN A 193 22.33 26.01 2.28
CA ASN A 193 21.82 25.89 3.64
C ASN A 193 22.46 24.70 4.38
N ALA A 194 23.00 24.95 5.57
CA ALA A 194 23.44 23.89 6.47
C ALA A 194 22.24 23.15 7.06
N ASN A 195 22.37 21.83 7.27
CA ASN A 195 21.36 21.09 8.02
C ASN A 195 21.33 21.55 9.48
N ILE A 196 20.12 21.61 10.05
CA ILE A 196 19.89 21.99 11.44
C ILE A 196 19.35 20.79 12.22
N LYS A 197 19.90 20.58 13.43
CA LYS A 197 19.41 19.57 14.38
C LYS A 197 17.98 19.93 14.81
N LYS A 198 17.03 19.03 14.55
CA LYS A 198 15.65 19.11 15.02
C LYS A 198 15.27 17.78 15.66
N ILE A 199 14.41 17.82 16.68
CA ILE A 199 13.97 16.66 17.45
C ILE A 199 12.46 16.78 17.66
N GLY A 200 11.73 15.67 17.52
CA GLY A 200 10.33 15.59 17.92
C GLY A 200 9.37 16.46 17.11
N LEU A 201 9.53 16.51 15.78
CA LEU A 201 8.68 17.30 14.88
C LEU A 201 7.22 16.79 14.85
N ASN A 202 6.99 15.53 15.20
CA ASN A 202 5.69 14.87 15.18
C ASN A 202 5.02 14.94 13.80
N THR A 203 5.77 14.73 12.73
CA THR A 203 5.27 14.83 11.34
C THR A 203 5.18 13.48 10.64
N VAL A 204 5.84 12.44 11.16
CA VAL A 204 5.76 11.08 10.63
C VAL A 204 5.43 10.11 11.76
N LYS A 205 4.40 9.28 11.53
CA LYS A 205 3.99 8.24 12.48
C LYS A 205 4.48 6.84 12.11
N TYR A 206 4.69 6.58 10.83
CA TYR A 206 5.01 5.24 10.33
C TYR A 206 6.31 5.24 9.54
N ILE A 207 7.16 4.26 9.84
CA ILE A 207 8.42 4.01 9.16
C ILE A 207 8.50 2.54 8.77
N GLU A 208 8.97 2.28 7.56
CA GLU A 208 9.12 0.94 7.00
C GLU A 208 10.59 0.63 6.76
N CYS A 209 10.99 -0.58 7.14
CA CYS A 209 12.36 -1.08 7.02
C CYS A 209 12.53 -1.91 5.75
N ASN A 210 13.17 -1.33 4.73
CA ASN A 210 13.40 -1.93 3.43
C ASN A 210 12.12 -2.11 2.59
N ASN A 211 12.30 -2.42 1.31
CA ASN A 211 11.24 -2.73 0.35
C ASN A 211 11.45 -4.14 -0.18
N GLU A 212 10.43 -5.01 -0.14
CA GLU A 212 10.52 -6.38 -0.69
C GLU A 212 11.74 -7.15 -0.17
N PRO A 213 11.89 -7.33 1.15
CA PRO A 213 13.07 -7.98 1.71
C PRO A 213 13.28 -9.40 1.17
N ASP A 214 12.24 -10.07 0.68
CA ASP A 214 12.21 -11.40 0.08
C ASP A 214 12.37 -11.38 -1.46
N LYS A 215 12.95 -10.33 -2.06
CA LYS A 215 13.14 -10.17 -3.51
C LYS A 215 14.11 -11.18 -4.14
N TRP A 216 13.72 -12.45 -4.20
CA TRP A 216 14.46 -13.54 -4.84
C TRP A 216 14.91 -13.22 -6.28
N TRP A 217 14.15 -12.39 -6.99
CA TRP A 217 14.42 -11.97 -8.37
C TRP A 217 15.60 -11.00 -8.52
N ARG A 218 16.11 -10.41 -7.43
CA ARG A 218 17.38 -9.65 -7.40
C ARG A 218 18.58 -10.50 -6.98
N GLY A 219 18.35 -11.77 -6.66
CA GLY A 219 19.37 -12.70 -6.22
C GLY A 219 19.73 -12.56 -4.75
N ARG A 220 20.51 -13.54 -4.27
CA ARG A 220 20.82 -13.71 -2.85
C ARG A 220 21.44 -12.48 -2.16
N PRO A 221 22.27 -11.64 -2.81
CA PRO A 221 22.79 -10.42 -2.18
C PRO A 221 21.72 -9.37 -1.80
N ALA A 222 20.50 -9.49 -2.31
CA ALA A 222 19.38 -8.59 -2.04
C ALA A 222 18.19 -9.27 -1.32
N GLU A 223 18.16 -10.61 -1.31
CA GLU A 223 17.11 -11.43 -0.71
C GLU A 223 17.41 -11.80 0.75
N GLN A 224 16.42 -11.65 1.62
CA GLN A 224 16.39 -12.10 3.01
C GLN A 224 15.37 -13.23 3.19
N SER A 225 15.81 -14.31 3.83
CA SER A 225 14.90 -15.27 4.48
C SER A 225 14.14 -14.63 5.65
N PRO A 226 13.04 -15.25 6.13
CA PRO A 226 12.29 -14.75 7.29
C PRO A 226 13.17 -14.44 8.51
N GLU A 227 14.12 -15.32 8.82
CA GLU A 227 14.99 -15.20 10.00
C GLU A 227 15.99 -14.06 9.84
N GLU A 228 16.56 -13.87 8.65
CA GLU A 228 17.46 -12.76 8.36
C GLU A 228 16.73 -11.43 8.38
N TYR A 229 15.49 -11.41 7.87
CA TYR A 229 14.69 -10.20 7.92
C TYR A 229 14.22 -9.88 9.34
N ALA A 230 13.87 -10.89 10.15
CA ALA A 230 13.60 -10.72 11.57
C ALA A 230 14.83 -10.21 12.36
N ALA A 231 16.04 -10.66 12.00
CA ALA A 231 17.29 -10.13 12.57
C ALA A 231 17.52 -8.65 12.21
N ASN A 232 17.31 -8.29 10.94
CA ASN A 232 17.35 -6.90 10.46
C ASN A 232 16.35 -6.01 11.21
N LEU A 233 15.07 -6.38 11.18
CA LEU A 233 14.03 -5.66 11.90
C LEU A 233 14.30 -5.63 13.40
N SER A 234 14.86 -6.67 14.00
CA SER A 234 15.18 -6.62 15.42
C SER A 234 16.20 -5.54 15.75
N ALA A 235 17.18 -5.27 14.89
CA ALA A 235 18.09 -4.15 15.07
C ALA A 235 17.38 -2.81 14.82
N PHE A 236 16.64 -2.72 13.71
CA PHE A 236 15.95 -1.51 13.28
C PHE A 236 14.83 -1.07 14.23
N TYR A 237 14.14 -2.01 14.86
CA TYR A 237 13.00 -1.76 15.74
C TYR A 237 13.44 -1.05 17.02
N ASP A 238 14.33 -1.65 17.80
CA ASP A 238 14.70 -1.16 19.14
C ASP A 238 16.16 -1.45 19.50
N GLY A 239 17.04 -1.60 18.51
CA GLY A 239 18.44 -1.95 18.75
C GLY A 239 18.60 -3.34 19.36
N HIS A 240 17.75 -4.28 18.97
CA HIS A 240 17.64 -5.63 19.51
C HIS A 240 17.49 -5.63 21.03
N MET A 241 16.37 -5.05 21.48
CA MET A 241 16.02 -4.85 22.90
C MET A 241 17.07 -3.99 23.63
N GLY A 242 17.59 -2.98 22.94
CA GLY A 242 18.60 -2.04 23.46
C GLY A 242 20.03 -2.56 23.51
N LYS A 243 20.31 -3.82 23.13
CA LYS A 243 21.66 -4.42 23.17
C LYS A 243 22.66 -3.75 22.24
N LEU A 244 22.19 -3.10 21.16
CA LEU A 244 23.03 -2.44 20.16
C LEU A 244 23.37 -0.98 20.49
N GLY A 245 22.85 -0.44 21.60
CA GLY A 245 23.17 0.91 22.08
C GLY A 245 22.01 1.89 22.02
N LYS A 246 22.19 3.05 22.69
CA LYS A 246 21.12 4.04 22.93
C LYS A 246 20.75 4.89 21.72
N ASN A 247 21.55 4.85 20.65
CA ASN A 247 21.28 5.56 19.39
C ASN A 247 20.96 4.59 18.24
N VAL A 248 20.43 3.41 18.57
CA VAL A 248 20.11 2.35 17.60
C VAL A 248 18.66 1.93 17.78
N GLY A 249 17.91 1.94 16.68
CA GLY A 249 16.52 1.50 16.61
C GLY A 249 15.50 2.65 16.71
N VAL A 250 14.40 2.50 15.98
CA VAL A 250 13.29 3.46 15.92
C VAL A 250 12.66 3.71 17.29
N LYS A 251 12.29 2.63 18.00
CA LYS A 251 11.63 2.68 19.31
C LYS A 251 12.52 3.29 20.40
N THR A 252 13.84 3.23 20.22
CA THR A 252 14.80 3.87 21.11
C THR A 252 14.75 5.39 21.00
N ALA A 253 14.49 5.92 19.80
CA ALA A 253 14.26 7.35 19.58
C ALA A 253 12.82 7.75 19.92
N ASP A 254 11.83 7.05 19.38
CA ASP A 254 10.42 7.31 19.63
C ASP A 254 9.63 5.99 19.82
N PRO A 255 9.23 5.64 21.05
CA PRO A 255 8.49 4.41 21.31
C PRO A 255 7.08 4.41 20.66
N LYS A 256 6.55 5.58 20.27
CA LYS A 256 5.22 5.73 19.65
C LYS A 256 5.26 5.68 18.12
N MET A 257 6.41 5.87 17.48
CA MET A 257 6.54 5.70 16.04
C MET A 257 6.36 4.23 15.68
N MET A 258 5.51 3.93 14.71
CA MET A 258 5.14 2.57 14.33
C MET A 258 6.11 2.04 13.28
N VAL A 259 6.67 0.85 13.51
CA VAL A 259 7.56 0.16 12.58
C VAL A 259 6.74 -0.83 11.76
N VAL A 260 6.66 -0.55 10.47
CA VAL A 260 6.00 -1.39 9.47
C VAL A 260 7.04 -2.33 8.88
N MET A 261 6.73 -3.63 8.78
CA MET A 261 7.59 -4.52 8.02
C MET A 261 7.64 -4.08 6.55
N GLY A 262 8.76 -4.35 5.88
CA GLY A 262 8.91 -4.18 4.44
C GLY A 262 7.86 -5.03 3.75
N GLY A 263 7.16 -4.45 2.79
CA GLY A 263 6.15 -5.20 2.05
C GLY A 263 6.78 -6.37 1.31
N LEU A 264 6.37 -7.60 1.64
CA LEU A 264 6.83 -8.82 0.98
C LEU A 264 6.46 -8.83 -0.51
N ALA A 265 7.41 -9.16 -1.39
CA ALA A 265 7.18 -9.37 -2.81
C ALA A 265 6.37 -10.64 -3.08
N THR A 266 6.60 -11.67 -2.27
CA THR A 266 5.79 -12.89 -2.23
C THR A 266 4.87 -12.79 -1.02
N PRO A 267 3.56 -12.58 -1.20
CA PRO A 267 2.63 -12.39 -0.08
C PRO A 267 2.32 -13.74 0.61
N ASP A 268 3.31 -14.24 1.34
CA ASP A 268 3.28 -15.51 2.06
C ASP A 268 3.17 -15.29 3.57
N VAL A 269 2.08 -15.80 4.15
CA VAL A 269 1.84 -15.73 5.59
C VAL A 269 2.82 -16.60 6.38
N GLU A 270 3.36 -17.67 5.78
CA GLU A 270 4.35 -18.53 6.45
C GLU A 270 5.67 -17.78 6.69
N TYR A 271 6.04 -16.85 5.80
CA TYR A 271 7.18 -15.95 6.03
C TYR A 271 7.00 -15.17 7.33
N VAL A 272 5.81 -14.60 7.56
CA VAL A 272 5.52 -13.84 8.79
C VAL A 272 5.47 -14.76 10.02
N LYS A 273 4.97 -16.00 9.88
CA LYS A 273 5.01 -17.00 10.97
C LYS A 273 6.43 -17.32 11.40
N ALA A 274 7.33 -17.57 10.46
CA ALA A 274 8.74 -17.81 10.74
C ALA A 274 9.39 -16.60 11.44
N MET A 275 9.07 -15.36 11.02
CA MET A 275 9.54 -14.16 11.72
C MET A 275 9.04 -14.07 13.17
N VAL A 276 7.77 -14.40 13.43
CA VAL A 276 7.20 -14.39 14.79
C VAL A 276 7.88 -15.44 15.67
N GLU A 277 8.13 -16.65 15.14
CA GLU A 277 8.85 -17.69 15.87
C GLU A 277 10.33 -17.33 16.09
N TRP A 278 10.97 -16.67 15.13
CA TRP A 278 12.30 -16.09 15.34
C TRP A 278 12.28 -15.06 16.48
N CYS A 279 11.27 -14.18 16.54
CA CYS A 279 11.11 -13.23 17.64
C CYS A 279 10.91 -13.95 18.97
N ARG A 280 10.06 -14.97 19.02
CA ARG A 280 9.85 -15.79 20.22
C ARG A 280 11.16 -16.37 20.72
N LYS A 281 11.97 -16.95 19.83
CA LYS A 281 13.25 -17.59 20.16
C LYS A 281 14.33 -16.59 20.59
N ASN A 282 14.45 -15.44 19.91
CA ASN A 282 15.59 -14.53 20.04
C ASN A 282 15.30 -13.27 20.87
N ARG A 283 14.02 -12.92 21.05
CA ARG A 283 13.53 -11.75 21.80
C ARG A 283 12.65 -12.13 22.99
N GLY A 284 12.17 -13.38 23.06
CA GLY A 284 11.38 -13.90 24.16
C GLY A 284 9.94 -13.39 24.17
N LEU A 285 9.32 -13.42 25.35
CA LEU A 285 7.97 -12.93 25.61
C LEU A 285 8.02 -11.60 26.36
N LYS A 286 6.98 -10.79 26.17
CA LYS A 286 6.70 -9.61 27.01
C LYS A 286 6.07 -10.06 28.33
N ALA A 287 5.96 -9.13 29.28
CA ALA A 287 5.38 -9.39 30.60
C ALA A 287 3.91 -9.88 30.55
N ASP A 288 3.17 -9.52 29.49
CA ASP A 288 1.79 -9.96 29.26
C ASP A 288 1.70 -11.35 28.57
N GLY A 289 2.84 -12.02 28.36
CA GLY A 289 2.93 -13.33 27.71
C GLY A 289 2.91 -13.29 26.18
N SER A 290 2.71 -12.12 25.56
CA SER A 290 2.78 -11.98 24.09
C SER A 290 4.23 -12.09 23.60
N VAL A 291 4.43 -12.49 22.34
CA VAL A 291 5.78 -12.52 21.74
C VAL A 291 6.34 -11.10 21.65
N ASN A 292 7.62 -10.94 22.00
CA ASN A 292 8.32 -9.67 21.82
C ASN A 292 8.71 -9.47 20.35
N LEU A 293 7.75 -9.05 19.52
CA LEU A 293 7.92 -8.81 18.09
C LEU A 293 8.92 -7.68 17.79
N CYS A 294 9.50 -7.70 16.59
CA CYS A 294 10.36 -6.64 16.05
C CYS A 294 9.67 -5.75 14.99
N PHE A 295 8.34 -5.73 14.98
CA PHE A 295 7.52 -4.90 14.10
C PHE A 295 6.15 -4.66 14.76
N ASP A 296 5.44 -3.62 14.32
CA ASP A 296 4.11 -3.27 14.81
C ASP A 296 2.99 -3.48 13.76
N VAL A 297 3.35 -3.62 12.48
CA VAL A 297 2.41 -3.76 11.36
C VAL A 297 2.93 -4.80 10.38
N ILE A 298 2.05 -5.69 9.94
CA ILE A 298 2.32 -6.67 8.89
C ILE A 298 2.04 -6.04 7.53
N ASN A 299 2.89 -6.32 6.55
CA ASN A 299 2.85 -5.67 5.25
C ASN A 299 3.25 -6.63 4.13
N TYR A 300 2.59 -6.52 2.98
CA TYR A 300 2.88 -7.28 1.77
C TYR A 300 2.54 -6.46 0.53
N HIS A 301 3.05 -6.88 -0.62
CA HIS A 301 2.69 -6.35 -1.92
C HIS A 301 1.84 -7.35 -2.68
N LEU A 302 0.76 -6.88 -3.29
CA LEU A 302 -0.10 -7.76 -4.06
C LEU A 302 -0.85 -7.01 -5.14
N TYR A 303 -0.56 -7.41 -6.37
CA TYR A 303 -1.16 -6.91 -7.59
C TYR A 303 -2.17 -7.93 -8.11
N ALA A 304 -3.40 -7.50 -8.39
CA ALA A 304 -4.43 -8.37 -8.96
C ALA A 304 -4.14 -8.65 -10.43
N ASN A 305 -3.85 -9.90 -10.76
CA ASN A 305 -3.54 -10.35 -12.11
C ASN A 305 -3.90 -11.82 -12.31
N ASN A 306 -3.81 -12.26 -13.56
CA ASN A 306 -4.11 -13.64 -13.95
C ASN A 306 -2.88 -14.56 -13.93
N ASN A 307 -1.77 -14.15 -13.28
CA ASN A 307 -0.50 -14.85 -13.40
C ASN A 307 -0.51 -16.26 -12.81
N ASN A 308 -1.39 -16.53 -11.84
CA ASN A 308 -1.51 -17.85 -11.21
C ASN A 308 -2.29 -18.87 -12.05
N ASN A 309 -2.94 -18.46 -13.14
CA ASN A 309 -3.67 -19.37 -14.02
C ASN A 309 -2.72 -20.19 -14.91
N TRP A 310 -2.78 -21.52 -14.81
CA TRP A 310 -1.87 -22.42 -15.52
C TRP A 310 -1.95 -22.32 -17.05
N PHE A 311 -3.15 -22.13 -17.62
CA PHE A 311 -3.31 -21.90 -19.06
C PHE A 311 -2.66 -20.58 -19.48
N VAL A 312 -2.80 -19.53 -18.66
CA VAL A 312 -2.18 -18.22 -18.92
C VAL A 312 -0.66 -18.32 -18.91
N LYS A 313 -0.08 -19.05 -17.95
CA LYS A 313 1.36 -19.32 -17.87
C LYS A 313 1.88 -20.03 -19.13
N LEU A 314 1.14 -21.02 -19.63
CA LEU A 314 1.51 -21.78 -20.84
C LEU A 314 1.56 -20.90 -22.08
N PHE A 315 0.62 -19.96 -22.23
CA PHE A 315 0.51 -19.08 -23.40
C PHE A 315 1.08 -17.68 -23.21
N LYS A 316 1.71 -17.38 -22.06
CA LYS A 316 2.29 -16.08 -21.70
C LYS A 316 1.31 -14.90 -21.86
N LYS A 317 0.02 -15.11 -21.59
CA LYS A 317 -1.05 -14.09 -21.74
C LYS A 317 -1.28 -13.27 -20.45
N HIS A 318 -0.18 -12.89 -19.80
CA HIS A 318 -0.21 -12.16 -18.53
C HIS A 318 -0.82 -10.78 -18.68
N ARG A 319 -1.71 -10.41 -17.75
CA ARG A 319 -2.29 -9.08 -17.62
C ARG A 319 -2.81 -8.85 -16.20
N GLY A 320 -3.07 -7.59 -15.88
CA GLY A 320 -3.95 -7.24 -14.76
C GLY A 320 -5.34 -7.85 -14.94
N GLN A 321 -6.03 -8.07 -13.83
CA GLN A 321 -7.37 -8.65 -13.79
C GLN A 321 -8.24 -7.89 -12.79
N ALA A 322 -9.56 -7.84 -13.03
CA ALA A 322 -10.49 -7.32 -12.02
C ALA A 322 -10.24 -7.98 -10.65
N PRO A 323 -10.25 -7.20 -9.56
CA PRO A 323 -9.81 -7.69 -8.26
C PRO A 323 -10.63 -8.88 -7.74
N GLU A 324 -11.92 -8.92 -8.02
CA GLU A 324 -12.85 -9.99 -7.64
C GLU A 324 -12.62 -11.30 -8.41
N ASN A 325 -11.95 -11.25 -9.56
CA ASN A 325 -11.59 -12.42 -10.35
C ASN A 325 -10.17 -12.94 -10.04
N SER A 326 -9.48 -12.32 -9.09
CA SER A 326 -8.12 -12.68 -8.65
C SER A 326 -8.13 -13.29 -7.25
N ASP A 327 -6.97 -13.71 -6.75
CA ASP A 327 -6.82 -14.33 -5.42
C ASP A 327 -6.62 -13.32 -4.28
N ILE A 328 -6.69 -12.01 -4.57
CA ILE A 328 -6.33 -10.97 -3.58
C ILE A 328 -7.21 -10.98 -2.32
N ALA A 329 -8.49 -11.35 -2.46
CA ALA A 329 -9.41 -11.48 -1.33
C ALA A 329 -9.00 -12.61 -0.38
N GLN A 330 -8.62 -13.76 -0.94
CA GLN A 330 -8.18 -14.92 -0.17
C GLN A 330 -6.86 -14.63 0.55
N ILE A 331 -5.91 -14.00 -0.14
CA ILE A 331 -4.61 -13.63 0.45
C ILE A 331 -4.80 -12.61 1.57
N ALA A 332 -5.62 -11.57 1.35
CA ALA A 332 -5.96 -10.58 2.39
C ALA A 332 -6.55 -11.26 3.64
N ASN A 333 -7.51 -12.17 3.46
CA ASN A 333 -8.10 -12.93 4.56
C ASN A 333 -7.06 -13.76 5.33
N ASN A 334 -6.10 -14.38 4.63
CA ASN A 334 -5.05 -15.18 5.28
C ASN A 334 -4.16 -14.33 6.19
N PHE A 335 -3.70 -13.18 5.70
CA PHE A 335 -2.90 -12.25 6.51
C PHE A 335 -3.68 -11.69 7.69
N VAL A 336 -4.92 -11.24 7.46
CA VAL A 336 -5.79 -10.67 8.51
C VAL A 336 -6.12 -11.72 9.58
N LYS A 337 -6.41 -12.96 9.18
CA LYS A 337 -6.64 -14.08 10.11
C LYS A 337 -5.39 -14.34 10.96
N TYR A 338 -4.21 -14.36 10.35
CA TYR A 338 -2.98 -14.60 11.08
C TYR A 338 -2.62 -13.43 12.01
N ALA A 339 -2.75 -12.19 11.56
CA ALA A 339 -2.55 -11.00 12.37
C ALA A 339 -3.38 -11.03 13.67
N ARG A 340 -4.66 -11.40 13.56
CA ARG A 340 -5.55 -11.55 14.73
C ARG A 340 -5.11 -12.65 15.68
N SER A 341 -4.52 -13.73 15.18
CA SER A 341 -3.97 -14.80 16.02
C SER A 341 -2.76 -14.36 16.84
N ILE A 342 -2.04 -13.31 16.39
CA ILE A 342 -0.95 -12.68 17.14
C ILE A 342 -1.52 -11.66 18.13
N ASN A 343 -2.34 -10.73 17.63
CA ASN A 343 -2.97 -9.66 18.38
C ASN A 343 -4.16 -9.13 17.58
N ASN A 344 -5.35 -9.08 18.18
CA ASN A 344 -6.57 -8.57 17.52
C ASN A 344 -6.45 -7.14 16.96
N ASN A 345 -5.51 -6.34 17.47
CA ASN A 345 -5.25 -4.98 17.01
C ASN A 345 -4.07 -4.85 16.02
N MET A 346 -3.41 -5.95 15.65
CA MET A 346 -2.32 -5.94 14.68
C MET A 346 -2.85 -5.51 13.31
N GLU A 347 -2.27 -4.45 12.75
CA GLU A 347 -2.67 -3.96 11.44
C GLU A 347 -1.99 -4.78 10.33
N VAL A 348 -2.73 -4.98 9.23
CA VAL A 348 -2.24 -5.59 7.98
C VAL A 348 -2.40 -4.59 6.84
N TRP A 349 -1.31 -4.28 6.16
CA TRP A 349 -1.27 -3.30 5.08
C TRP A 349 -0.90 -3.98 3.77
N ASN A 350 -1.38 -3.42 2.66
CA ASN A 350 -0.84 -3.67 1.33
C ASN A 350 -0.21 -2.38 0.81
N THR A 351 1.12 -2.31 0.79
CA THR A 351 1.82 -1.06 0.42
C THR A 351 2.14 -0.92 -1.06
N GLU A 352 1.89 -1.93 -1.88
CA GLU A 352 2.01 -1.83 -3.33
C GLU A 352 1.02 -2.74 -4.05
N SER A 353 0.20 -2.09 -4.87
CA SER A 353 -0.76 -2.72 -5.77
C SER A 353 -1.03 -1.76 -6.93
N GLY A 354 -1.85 -2.15 -7.90
CA GLY A 354 -2.23 -1.28 -9.01
C GLY A 354 -2.22 -1.97 -10.37
N TYR A 355 -2.34 -1.14 -11.40
CA TYR A 355 -2.45 -1.59 -12.78
C TYR A 355 -1.67 -0.65 -13.68
N ASP A 356 -1.05 -1.24 -14.70
CA ASP A 356 -0.32 -0.54 -15.74
C ASP A 356 -1.24 -0.26 -16.94
N ILE A 357 -0.86 0.62 -17.86
CA ILE A 357 -1.60 0.82 -19.11
C ILE A 357 -0.78 0.47 -20.36
N ASP A 358 0.53 0.22 -20.23
CA ASP A 358 1.37 -0.27 -21.31
C ASP A 358 0.91 -1.68 -21.71
N LEU A 359 0.59 -1.84 -22.99
CA LEU A 359 0.15 -3.11 -23.58
C LEU A 359 1.19 -4.24 -23.48
N THR A 360 2.46 -3.92 -23.26
CA THR A 360 3.53 -4.91 -23.04
C THR A 360 3.63 -5.37 -21.58
N SER A 361 3.02 -4.64 -20.65
CA SER A 361 3.10 -4.93 -19.23
C SER A 361 2.30 -6.19 -18.86
N PRO A 362 2.88 -7.11 -18.05
CA PRO A 362 2.12 -8.23 -17.50
C PRO A 362 1.09 -7.80 -16.44
N GLN A 363 1.09 -6.52 -16.04
CA GLN A 363 0.12 -5.94 -15.10
C GLN A 363 -0.86 -4.97 -15.79
N LYS A 364 -0.94 -4.98 -17.13
CA LYS A 364 -1.80 -4.05 -17.88
C LYS A 364 -3.28 -4.19 -17.54
N ALA A 365 -3.96 -3.06 -17.38
CA ALA A 365 -5.39 -2.94 -17.56
C ALA A 365 -5.75 -3.11 -19.04
N ILE A 366 -7.01 -3.50 -19.31
CA ILE A 366 -7.51 -3.73 -20.67
C ILE A 366 -8.71 -2.85 -20.97
N ALA A 367 -8.98 -2.58 -22.25
CA ALA A 367 -10.26 -2.00 -22.64
C ALA A 367 -11.39 -3.03 -22.42
N ILE A 368 -12.56 -2.56 -21.99
CA ILE A 368 -13.75 -3.38 -21.74
C ILE A 368 -14.94 -2.71 -22.43
N LYS A 369 -15.45 -3.33 -23.51
CA LYS A 369 -16.41 -2.71 -24.43
C LYS A 369 -15.90 -1.31 -24.86
N GLU A 370 -16.69 -0.26 -24.63
CA GLU A 370 -16.35 1.13 -24.96
C GLU A 370 -15.44 1.81 -23.91
N LYS A 371 -15.18 1.16 -22.75
CA LYS A 371 -14.26 1.70 -21.73
C LYS A 371 -12.80 1.51 -22.15
N SER A 372 -12.05 2.60 -22.13
CA SER A 372 -10.60 2.59 -22.37
C SER A 372 -9.84 1.91 -21.23
N ALA A 373 -8.60 1.50 -21.48
CA ALA A 373 -7.74 0.93 -20.44
C ALA A 373 -7.51 1.88 -19.24
N LEU A 374 -7.51 3.21 -19.47
CA LEU A 374 -7.43 4.21 -18.41
C LEU A 374 -8.66 4.20 -17.49
N LEU A 375 -9.86 4.01 -18.05
CA LEU A 375 -11.08 3.88 -17.25
C LEU A 375 -11.12 2.53 -16.52
N THR A 376 -10.69 1.46 -17.17
CA THR A 376 -10.56 0.15 -16.52
C THR A 376 -9.55 0.17 -15.38
N GLN A 377 -8.40 0.84 -15.55
CA GLN A 377 -7.43 1.06 -14.47
C GLN A 377 -8.11 1.75 -13.27
N ALA A 378 -8.93 2.77 -13.53
CA ALA A 378 -9.66 3.51 -12.50
C ALA A 378 -10.70 2.63 -11.77
N ASP A 379 -11.54 1.91 -12.53
CA ASP A 379 -12.55 0.99 -11.99
C ASP A 379 -11.90 -0.08 -11.10
N TRP A 380 -10.90 -0.79 -11.63
CA TRP A 380 -10.27 -1.91 -10.94
C TRP A 380 -9.46 -1.46 -9.71
N THR A 381 -8.79 -0.32 -9.76
CA THR A 381 -8.07 0.22 -8.60
C THR A 381 -9.05 0.61 -7.49
N LEU A 382 -10.14 1.32 -7.81
CA LEU A 382 -11.16 1.67 -6.83
C LEU A 382 -11.83 0.43 -6.23
N ARG A 383 -12.19 -0.55 -7.06
CA ARG A 383 -12.72 -1.84 -6.60
C ARG A 383 -11.74 -2.61 -5.73
N SER A 384 -10.43 -2.51 -6.00
CA SER A 384 -9.40 -3.08 -5.13
C SER A 384 -9.40 -2.43 -3.75
N SER A 385 -9.55 -1.10 -3.66
CA SER A 385 -9.66 -0.40 -2.36
C SER A 385 -10.90 -0.83 -1.58
N LEU A 386 -12.04 -0.95 -2.26
CA LEU A 386 -13.30 -1.40 -1.65
C LEU A 386 -13.19 -2.85 -1.15
N LEU A 387 -12.59 -3.73 -1.96
CA LEU A 387 -12.32 -5.11 -1.58
C LEU A 387 -11.39 -5.18 -0.36
N TYR A 388 -10.28 -4.45 -0.34
CA TYR A 388 -9.37 -4.44 0.80
C TYR A 388 -10.04 -3.95 2.09
N ALA A 389 -10.89 -2.92 2.02
CA ALA A 389 -11.71 -2.50 3.15
C ALA A 389 -12.64 -3.62 3.65
N ARG A 390 -13.33 -4.30 2.73
CA ARG A 390 -14.23 -5.43 3.02
C ARG A 390 -13.51 -6.58 3.72
N HIS A 391 -12.27 -6.86 3.31
CA HIS A 391 -11.45 -7.95 3.83
C HIS A 391 -10.58 -7.57 5.02
N GLY A 392 -10.71 -6.35 5.54
CA GLY A 392 -10.09 -5.92 6.79
C GLY A 392 -8.63 -5.51 6.69
N ILE A 393 -8.14 -5.21 5.49
CA ILE A 393 -6.83 -4.60 5.28
C ILE A 393 -6.89 -3.15 5.76
N ASN A 394 -6.01 -2.78 6.68
CA ASN A 394 -6.08 -1.50 7.37
C ASN A 394 -5.65 -0.34 6.49
N ARG A 395 -4.71 -0.56 5.55
CA ARG A 395 -4.25 0.44 4.60
C ARG A 395 -3.85 -0.18 3.27
N ALA A 396 -4.15 0.53 2.18
CA ALA A 396 -3.73 0.17 0.83
C ALA A 396 -3.01 1.33 0.16
N PHE A 397 -1.92 1.05 -0.56
CA PHE A 397 -1.16 2.01 -1.34
C PHE A 397 -0.92 1.48 -2.75
N TYR A 398 -0.96 2.38 -3.73
CA TYR A 398 -0.87 2.02 -5.14
C TYR A 398 0.41 2.52 -5.78
N TYR A 399 1.00 1.73 -6.67
CA TYR A 399 2.14 2.11 -7.49
C TYR A 399 1.61 2.69 -8.81
N MET A 400 1.81 3.96 -9.13
CA MET A 400 2.48 5.02 -8.34
C MET A 400 1.97 6.42 -8.75
N PHE A 401 2.47 7.50 -8.13
CA PHE A 401 1.97 8.86 -8.38
C PHE A 401 2.12 9.28 -9.85
N THR A 402 3.35 9.29 -10.37
CA THR A 402 3.68 9.65 -11.76
C THR A 402 4.19 8.43 -12.55
N ASP A 403 4.05 8.43 -13.88
CA ASP A 403 4.68 7.42 -14.72
C ASP A 403 6.23 7.50 -14.66
N LEU A 404 6.89 6.40 -15.00
CA LEU A 404 8.31 6.40 -15.32
C LEU A 404 8.56 7.09 -16.67
N ASN A 405 9.78 7.55 -16.88
CA ASN A 405 10.20 8.13 -18.16
C ASN A 405 11.41 7.35 -18.73
N PRO A 406 11.27 6.63 -19.85
CA PRO A 406 10.05 6.47 -20.66
C PRO A 406 8.97 5.61 -19.98
N PRO A 407 7.68 5.80 -20.31
CA PRO A 407 6.56 5.07 -19.71
C PRO A 407 6.36 3.70 -20.40
N THR A 408 7.42 2.90 -20.51
CA THR A 408 7.39 1.60 -21.19
C THR A 408 7.94 0.47 -20.35
N GLY A 409 7.32 -0.70 -20.46
CA GLY A 409 7.63 -1.90 -19.70
C GLY A 409 6.80 -2.07 -18.44
N ARG A 410 7.19 -3.05 -17.61
CA ARG A 410 6.46 -3.43 -16.40
C ARG A 410 6.43 -2.28 -15.38
N PHE A 411 5.21 -1.92 -14.98
CA PHE A 411 4.84 -0.86 -14.03
C PHE A 411 5.16 0.57 -14.49
N ALA A 412 5.68 0.76 -15.70
CA ALA A 412 6.21 2.05 -16.13
C ALA A 412 5.13 3.10 -16.38
N SER A 413 3.91 2.68 -16.74
CA SER A 413 2.76 3.57 -16.95
C SER A 413 1.63 3.36 -15.93
N SER A 414 1.99 2.99 -14.69
CA SER A 414 1.00 2.81 -13.61
C SER A 414 0.63 4.12 -12.88
N GLY A 415 1.06 5.26 -13.41
CA GLY A 415 0.87 6.59 -12.83
C GLY A 415 -0.58 6.98 -12.68
N PHE A 416 -0.87 7.70 -11.60
CA PHE A 416 -2.19 8.26 -11.27
C PHE A 416 -2.38 9.69 -11.79
N VAL A 417 -1.28 10.35 -12.17
CA VAL A 417 -1.28 11.72 -12.68
C VAL A 417 -0.45 11.80 -13.96
N GLU A 418 -0.76 12.80 -14.78
CA GLU A 418 -0.03 13.12 -16.00
C GLU A 418 0.17 14.64 -16.08
N GLY A 419 1.43 15.07 -16.02
CA GLY A 419 1.76 16.49 -15.92
C GLY A 419 1.14 17.13 -14.67
N ASP A 420 0.29 18.13 -14.89
CA ASP A 420 -0.43 18.87 -13.86
C ASP A 420 -1.89 18.41 -13.66
N LYS A 421 -2.25 17.23 -14.21
CA LYS A 421 -3.63 16.72 -14.19
C LYS A 421 -3.74 15.32 -13.56
N ARG A 422 -4.87 15.09 -12.92
CA ARG A 422 -5.30 13.76 -12.49
C ARG A 422 -5.67 12.92 -13.71
N ARG A 423 -5.31 11.63 -13.70
CA ARG A 423 -5.95 10.61 -14.54
C ARG A 423 -7.28 10.19 -13.92
N PRO A 424 -8.15 9.47 -14.67
CA PRO A 424 -9.42 8.99 -14.15
C PRO A 424 -9.31 8.26 -12.80
N VAL A 425 -8.25 7.48 -12.58
CA VAL A 425 -8.01 6.78 -11.31
C VAL A 425 -7.84 7.74 -10.11
N ALA A 426 -7.11 8.85 -10.29
CA ALA A 426 -6.96 9.87 -9.25
C ALA A 426 -8.22 10.71 -9.08
N ASP A 427 -8.97 10.99 -10.16
CA ASP A 427 -10.29 11.62 -10.05
C ASP A 427 -11.25 10.77 -9.23
N TYR A 428 -11.27 9.45 -9.45
CA TYR A 428 -12.10 8.52 -8.69
C TYR A 428 -11.75 8.55 -7.20
N PHE A 429 -10.45 8.49 -6.88
CA PHE A 429 -9.99 8.57 -5.49
C PHE A 429 -10.38 9.90 -4.84
N TYR A 430 -10.14 11.03 -5.52
CA TYR A 430 -10.51 12.35 -5.02
C TYR A 430 -12.02 12.47 -4.76
N GLN A 431 -12.85 12.05 -5.72
CA GLN A 431 -14.31 12.10 -5.61
C GLN A 431 -14.82 11.22 -4.46
N VAL A 432 -14.37 9.97 -4.38
CA VAL A 432 -14.83 9.01 -3.35
C VAL A 432 -14.33 9.41 -1.96
N LYS A 433 -13.08 9.89 -1.86
CA LYS A 433 -12.53 10.46 -0.62
C LYS A 433 -13.40 11.60 -0.10
N ASN A 434 -13.76 12.54 -0.98
CA ASN A 434 -14.59 13.69 -0.59
C ASN A 434 -16.03 13.28 -0.22
N LEU A 435 -16.61 12.29 -0.91
CA LEU A 435 -17.96 11.81 -0.62
C LEU A 435 -18.03 11.02 0.69
N MET A 436 -17.11 10.07 0.89
CA MET A 436 -17.24 9.05 1.92
C MET A 436 -15.91 8.56 2.52
N GLY A 437 -14.81 9.30 2.42
CA GLY A 437 -13.50 8.89 2.95
C GLY A 437 -13.51 8.56 4.45
N ASN A 438 -14.38 9.18 5.24
CA ASN A 438 -14.50 8.90 6.68
C ASN A 438 -15.43 7.71 7.01
N TYR A 439 -16.11 7.13 6.04
CA TYR A 439 -16.97 5.98 6.26
C TYR A 439 -16.13 4.72 6.41
N HIS A 440 -16.66 3.73 7.12
CA HIS A 440 -16.06 2.40 7.26
C HIS A 440 -16.99 1.33 6.70
N TYR A 441 -16.41 0.26 6.16
CA TYR A 441 -17.18 -0.92 5.75
C TYR A 441 -17.94 -1.49 6.95
N GLU A 442 -19.21 -1.83 6.74
CA GLU A 442 -20.08 -2.41 7.76
C GLU A 442 -20.56 -3.81 7.38
N SER A 443 -21.09 -3.97 6.16
CA SER A 443 -21.60 -5.27 5.69
C SER A 443 -21.71 -5.32 4.17
N THR A 444 -21.86 -6.53 3.63
CA THR A 444 -22.23 -6.78 2.24
C THR A 444 -23.62 -7.42 2.25
N ILE A 445 -24.60 -6.78 1.59
CA ILE A 445 -26.01 -7.22 1.61
C ILE A 445 -26.44 -7.89 0.31
N ASN A 446 -25.61 -7.84 -0.73
CA ASN A 446 -25.77 -8.62 -1.96
C ASN A 446 -24.40 -8.92 -2.56
N LYS A 447 -24.25 -10.04 -3.26
CA LYS A 447 -22.96 -10.50 -3.82
C LYS A 447 -22.78 -10.17 -5.31
N ASP A 448 -23.86 -10.19 -6.09
CA ASP A 448 -23.84 -9.90 -7.54
C ASP A 448 -25.15 -9.20 -7.96
N PRO A 449 -25.13 -7.90 -8.30
CA PRO A 449 -23.98 -7.01 -8.17
C PRO A 449 -23.63 -6.89 -6.68
N PHE A 450 -22.36 -6.68 -6.33
CA PHE A 450 -22.07 -6.53 -4.90
C PHE A 450 -22.74 -5.25 -4.38
N VAL A 451 -23.26 -5.32 -3.16
CA VAL A 451 -23.81 -4.15 -2.46
C VAL A 451 -23.18 -4.09 -1.09
N ASP A 452 -22.21 -3.20 -0.95
CA ASP A 452 -21.55 -2.93 0.33
C ASP A 452 -22.22 -1.75 1.03
N VAL A 453 -22.39 -1.88 2.34
CA VAL A 453 -22.87 -0.83 3.22
C VAL A 453 -21.67 -0.26 3.97
N TYR A 454 -21.50 1.05 3.83
CA TYR A 454 -20.51 1.83 4.56
C TYR A 454 -21.22 2.77 5.53
N ALA A 455 -20.65 2.96 6.73
CA ALA A 455 -21.25 3.73 7.79
C ALA A 455 -20.38 4.89 8.30
N LEU A 456 -21.02 6.00 8.69
CA LEU A 456 -20.43 7.11 9.44
C LEU A 456 -21.43 7.59 10.49
N GLY A 457 -21.31 7.08 11.71
CA GLY A 457 -22.39 7.17 12.71
C GLY A 457 -23.66 6.51 12.15
N ASP A 458 -24.78 7.23 12.16
CA ASP A 458 -26.06 6.75 11.63
C ASP A 458 -26.19 6.91 10.10
N LYS A 459 -25.23 7.59 9.46
CA LYS A 459 -25.24 7.76 8.00
C LYS A 459 -24.82 6.46 7.33
N LYS A 460 -25.55 6.07 6.29
CA LYS A 460 -25.25 4.90 5.45
C LYS A 460 -24.97 5.35 4.01
N MET A 461 -23.99 4.72 3.40
CA MET A 461 -23.69 4.80 1.98
C MET A 461 -23.71 3.37 1.43
N TYR A 462 -24.51 3.14 0.38
CA TYR A 462 -24.53 1.87 -0.34
C TYR A 462 -23.61 2.01 -1.55
N VAL A 463 -22.66 1.09 -1.72
CA VAL A 463 -21.75 1.04 -2.86
C VAL A 463 -22.10 -0.18 -3.68
N LEU A 464 -22.39 0.03 -4.96
CA LEU A 464 -22.82 -1.02 -5.87
C LEU A 464 -21.89 -1.08 -7.08
N ALA A 465 -21.41 -2.28 -7.41
CA ALA A 465 -20.79 -2.54 -8.71
C ALA A 465 -20.96 -4.00 -9.10
N VAL A 466 -20.92 -4.26 -10.40
CA VAL A 466 -20.86 -5.60 -10.96
C VAL A 466 -19.42 -6.14 -10.79
N PRO A 467 -19.21 -7.27 -10.09
CA PRO A 467 -17.88 -7.81 -9.75
C PRO A 467 -17.22 -8.58 -10.91
N ASP A 468 -17.26 -8.07 -12.15
CA ASP A 468 -16.62 -8.72 -13.31
C ASP A 468 -15.72 -7.77 -14.14
N GLU A 469 -15.32 -8.25 -15.32
CA GLU A 469 -14.47 -7.54 -16.31
C GLU A 469 -14.95 -7.74 -17.76
N VAL A 470 -16.27 -7.92 -17.97
CA VAL A 470 -16.87 -8.16 -19.30
C VAL A 470 -17.81 -7.04 -19.77
N GLY A 471 -17.92 -5.96 -18.99
CA GLY A 471 -18.73 -4.79 -19.25
C GLY A 471 -20.21 -5.05 -19.02
N ARG A 472 -20.56 -5.93 -18.08
CA ARG A 472 -21.96 -6.27 -17.81
C ARG A 472 -22.70 -5.11 -17.15
N GLU A 473 -23.96 -4.98 -17.53
CA GLU A 473 -24.94 -4.09 -16.91
C GLU A 473 -26.03 -4.96 -16.27
N GLU A 474 -26.49 -4.58 -15.10
CA GLU A 474 -27.50 -5.31 -14.35
C GLU A 474 -28.54 -4.36 -13.75
N GLU A 475 -29.82 -4.67 -13.97
CA GLU A 475 -30.91 -3.99 -13.31
C GLU A 475 -31.08 -4.52 -11.89
N PHE A 476 -30.84 -3.67 -10.89
CA PHE A 476 -30.90 -4.03 -9.49
C PHE A 476 -31.92 -3.18 -8.72
N THR A 477 -32.66 -3.80 -7.81
CA THR A 477 -33.60 -3.09 -6.92
C THR A 477 -33.02 -3.03 -5.52
N LEU A 478 -32.56 -1.84 -5.11
CA LEU A 478 -32.01 -1.61 -3.78
C LEU A 478 -33.11 -1.26 -2.78
N ASN A 479 -33.13 -1.98 -1.65
CA ASN A 479 -34.01 -1.69 -0.53
C ASN A 479 -33.37 -0.60 0.37
N VAL A 480 -34.05 0.52 0.55
CA VAL A 480 -33.66 1.67 1.37
C VAL A 480 -34.81 2.07 2.31
N PHE A 481 -35.32 1.10 3.08
CA PHE A 481 -36.51 1.27 3.93
C PHE A 481 -36.45 2.53 4.81
N GLY A 482 -37.59 3.22 4.90
CA GLY A 482 -37.75 4.45 5.70
C GLY A 482 -37.22 5.72 5.03
N ALA A 483 -36.61 5.63 3.85
CA ALA A 483 -36.24 6.81 3.06
C ALA A 483 -37.38 7.24 2.13
N THR A 484 -37.49 8.55 1.88
CA THR A 484 -38.45 9.10 0.92
C THR A 484 -37.77 9.56 -0.38
N LYS A 485 -36.47 9.86 -0.30
CA LYS A 485 -35.62 10.18 -1.44
C LYS A 485 -34.27 9.47 -1.30
N ALA A 486 -33.55 9.37 -2.40
CA ALA A 486 -32.17 8.93 -2.41
C ALA A 486 -31.35 9.81 -3.36
N ASP A 487 -30.10 10.09 -2.98
CA ASP A 487 -29.09 10.66 -3.88
C ASP A 487 -28.27 9.50 -4.45
N ILE A 488 -28.16 9.44 -5.79
CA ILE A 488 -27.30 8.51 -6.52
C ILE A 488 -26.12 9.32 -7.04
N PHE A 489 -24.90 8.95 -6.65
CA PHE A 489 -23.66 9.57 -7.09
C PHE A 489 -22.97 8.67 -8.11
N THR A 490 -22.57 9.25 -9.24
CA THR A 490 -21.85 8.58 -10.31
C THR A 490 -20.52 9.27 -10.58
N LEU A 491 -19.46 8.47 -10.69
CA LEU A 491 -18.10 8.94 -10.92
C LEU A 491 -17.99 9.69 -12.25
N LYS A 492 -17.23 10.77 -12.26
CA LYS A 492 -17.09 11.65 -13.42
C LYS A 492 -15.63 12.02 -13.68
N PRO A 493 -14.91 11.25 -14.53
CA PRO A 493 -13.53 11.58 -14.88
C PRO A 493 -13.35 13.04 -15.34
N GLY A 494 -12.21 13.64 -15.03
CA GLY A 494 -11.88 15.03 -15.36
C GLY A 494 -12.61 16.09 -14.53
N ASN A 495 -13.28 15.71 -13.44
CA ASN A 495 -14.04 16.62 -12.58
C ASN A 495 -13.72 16.40 -11.10
N ASP A 496 -13.85 17.45 -10.29
CA ASP A 496 -13.72 17.37 -8.83
C ASP A 496 -14.93 16.74 -8.15
N GLN A 497 -16.10 16.85 -8.77
CA GLN A 497 -17.39 16.43 -8.21
C GLN A 497 -17.99 15.29 -9.02
N MET A 498 -18.63 14.35 -8.31
CA MET A 498 -19.49 13.34 -8.93
C MET A 498 -20.75 13.99 -9.49
N ASP A 499 -21.35 13.37 -10.52
CA ASP A 499 -22.71 13.70 -10.89
C ASP A 499 -23.67 13.16 -9.82
N VAL A 500 -24.73 13.92 -9.51
CA VAL A 500 -25.71 13.56 -8.46
C VAL A 500 -27.12 13.58 -9.03
N LYS A 501 -27.80 12.44 -8.97
CA LYS A 501 -29.21 12.30 -9.33
C LYS A 501 -30.04 12.02 -8.08
N ARG A 502 -30.95 12.93 -7.75
CA ARG A 502 -31.93 12.73 -6.69
C ARG A 502 -33.17 12.02 -7.24
N VAL A 503 -33.57 10.92 -6.61
CA VAL A 503 -34.75 10.13 -6.99
C VAL A 503 -35.73 9.99 -5.84
N ASN A 504 -37.01 9.78 -6.16
CA ASN A 504 -38.00 9.38 -5.17
C ASN A 504 -37.84 7.89 -4.87
N VAL A 505 -38.04 7.53 -3.60
CA VAL A 505 -38.10 6.13 -3.15
C VAL A 505 -39.56 5.69 -3.20
N VAL A 506 -39.84 4.56 -3.86
CA VAL A 506 -41.19 4.00 -3.99
C VAL A 506 -41.22 2.66 -3.24
N ASP A 507 -42.13 2.51 -2.29
CA ASP A 507 -42.24 1.31 -1.43
C ASP A 507 -40.93 0.89 -0.76
N GLY A 508 -40.13 1.89 -0.34
CA GLY A 508 -38.83 1.67 0.28
C GLY A 508 -37.75 1.17 -0.69
N LYS A 509 -37.98 1.25 -2.00
CA LYS A 509 -37.10 0.70 -3.04
C LYS A 509 -36.69 1.75 -4.08
N ILE A 510 -35.54 1.53 -4.69
CA ILE A 510 -35.06 2.24 -5.87
C ILE A 510 -34.58 1.22 -6.91
N LYS A 511 -34.86 1.50 -8.19
CA LYS A 511 -34.33 0.73 -9.32
C LYS A 511 -33.08 1.42 -9.85
N LEU A 512 -32.04 0.64 -10.12
CA LEU A 512 -30.71 1.09 -10.53
C LEU A 512 -30.21 0.21 -11.67
N THR A 513 -29.57 0.82 -12.65
CA THR A 513 -28.69 0.10 -13.58
C THR A 513 -27.29 0.11 -12.98
N VAL A 514 -26.77 -1.06 -12.63
CA VAL A 514 -25.45 -1.24 -12.01
C VAL A 514 -24.49 -1.77 -13.07
N THR A 515 -23.27 -1.22 -13.10
CA THR A 515 -22.20 -1.65 -14.01
C THR A 515 -20.96 -1.98 -13.18
N GLU A 516 -19.87 -2.33 -13.84
CA GLU A 516 -18.56 -2.52 -13.19
C GLU A 516 -17.99 -1.24 -12.57
N THR A 517 -18.43 -0.05 -13.00
CA THR A 517 -18.02 1.23 -12.43
C THR A 517 -18.85 1.49 -11.18
N PRO A 518 -18.24 1.64 -9.99
CA PRO A 518 -19.00 1.80 -8.76
C PRO A 518 -19.93 3.01 -8.76
N ILE A 519 -21.16 2.81 -8.29
CA ILE A 519 -22.10 3.88 -7.95
C ILE A 519 -22.32 3.93 -6.44
N PHE A 520 -22.68 5.11 -5.94
CA PHE A 520 -22.86 5.35 -4.51
C PHE A 520 -24.29 5.85 -4.26
N VAL A 521 -24.98 5.29 -3.28
CA VAL A 521 -26.35 5.69 -2.95
C VAL A 521 -26.44 6.10 -1.50
N ARG A 522 -26.98 7.30 -1.28
CA ARG A 522 -27.31 7.82 0.05
C ARG A 522 -28.81 7.97 0.19
N ALA A 523 -29.40 7.16 1.06
CA ALA A 523 -30.81 7.24 1.42
C ALA A 523 -31.07 8.49 2.29
N LEU A 524 -32.15 9.23 2.00
CA LEU A 524 -32.55 10.44 2.71
C LEU A 524 -33.85 10.20 3.47
N LYS A 525 -33.75 10.23 4.80
CA LYS A 525 -34.92 10.20 5.69
C LYS A 525 -35.57 11.59 5.74
N LYS A 526 -36.87 11.62 6.05
CA LYS A 526 -37.60 12.87 6.30
C LYS A 526 -37.06 13.58 7.54
#